data_AF-A0A3N5XUW0-F1
#
_entry.id   AF-A0A3N5XUW0-F1
#
_cell.length_a   1.000
_cell.length_b   1.000
_cell.length_c   1.000
_cell.angle_alpha   90.00
_cell.angle_beta   90.00
_cell.angle_gamma   90.00
#
_symmetry.space_group_name_H-M   'P 1'
#
loop_
_entity.id
_entity.type
_entity.pdbx_description
1 polymer ?
#
loop_
_entity_poly.entity_id
_entity_poly.type
_entity_poly.pdbx_seq_one_letter_code
_entity_poly.pdbx_strand_id
1 'polypeptide(L)'
;MAVPMPTIAKPVDGIFRLSMGNYNQLIKFLDYVEDPDRSIKHWTANSDHQFYLTDEVTRLIFNFAVSAVTFVDLTNNLFKVLPKTKELEQLMVDYRLEKRKRFDSNSNYQVIDGLRHYLVHTEMIGIARVFEYDKETGSVYTLQIEKNNLIAGKGFNKMARKTLEKEPTAINIRVLVEECMNDLQGFHQWLWEKQGEILNNRNFYIGSE
;
A
#
# COMPACT_ATOMS: atom_id res chain seq x y z
N MET A 1 -2.29 28.81 -30.08
CA MET A 1 -2.50 28.67 -28.62
C MET A 1 -2.08 27.27 -28.21
N ALA A 2 -1.07 27.13 -27.35
CA ALA A 2 -0.71 25.83 -26.80
C ALA A 2 -1.81 25.37 -25.83
N VAL A 3 -2.41 24.21 -26.07
CA VAL A 3 -3.37 23.60 -25.15
C VAL A 3 -2.57 23.18 -23.90
N PRO A 4 -2.97 23.61 -22.68
CA PRO A 4 -2.29 23.20 -21.46
C PRO A 4 -2.30 21.68 -21.36
N MET A 5 -1.13 21.08 -21.10
CA MET A 5 -1.04 19.63 -21.01
C MET A 5 -1.90 19.16 -19.83
N PRO A 6 -2.80 18.18 -20.03
CA PRO A 6 -3.58 17.66 -18.92
C PRO A 6 -2.65 16.98 -17.91
N THR A 7 -2.70 17.43 -16.66
CA THR A 7 -1.83 16.93 -15.60
C THR A 7 -2.48 15.74 -14.91
N ILE A 8 -1.77 14.61 -14.80
CA ILE A 8 -2.19 13.50 -13.93
C ILE A 8 -2.00 13.80 -12.45
N ALA A 9 -1.31 14.89 -12.12
CA ALA A 9 -0.85 15.20 -10.78
C ALA A 9 -2.00 15.34 -9.78
N LYS A 10 -3.03 16.14 -10.10
CA LYS A 10 -4.10 16.45 -9.13
C LYS A 10 -4.96 15.22 -8.75
N PRO A 11 -5.42 14.37 -9.70
CA PRO A 11 -6.11 13.13 -9.33
C PRO A 11 -5.22 12.14 -8.56
N VAL A 12 -3.95 12.01 -8.95
CA VAL A 12 -2.99 11.08 -8.32
C VAL A 12 -2.65 11.52 -6.88
N ASP A 13 -2.45 12.81 -6.68
CA ASP A 13 -2.21 13.43 -5.37
C ASP A 13 -3.42 13.26 -4.43
N GLY A 14 -4.65 13.35 -4.97
CA GLY A 14 -5.87 13.06 -4.23
C GLY A 14 -5.92 11.63 -3.67
N ILE A 15 -5.68 10.62 -4.51
CA ILE A 15 -5.71 9.21 -4.07
C ILE A 15 -4.48 8.85 -3.21
N PHE A 16 -3.33 9.51 -3.43
CA PHE A 16 -2.16 9.38 -2.57
C PHE A 16 -2.44 9.87 -1.16
N ARG A 17 -3.05 11.05 -0.99
CA ARG A 17 -3.46 11.56 0.33
C ARG A 17 -4.46 10.63 1.03
N LEU A 18 -5.39 10.04 0.28
CA LEU A 18 -6.31 9.05 0.85
C LEU A 18 -5.55 7.82 1.38
N SER A 19 -4.59 7.32 0.60
CA SER A 19 -3.74 6.19 0.99
C SER A 19 -2.91 6.51 2.23
N MET A 20 -2.32 7.72 2.29
CA MET A 20 -1.60 8.21 3.47
C MET A 20 -2.51 8.31 4.70
N GLY A 21 -3.74 8.80 4.53
CA GLY A 21 -4.72 8.89 5.62
C GLY A 21 -5.08 7.51 6.19
N ASN A 22 -5.34 6.54 5.31
CA ASN A 22 -5.63 5.16 5.72
C ASN A 22 -4.43 4.49 6.39
N TYR A 23 -3.23 4.69 5.85
CA TYR A 23 -1.98 4.24 6.46
C TYR A 23 -1.81 4.80 7.88
N ASN A 24 -1.95 6.11 8.06
CA ASN A 24 -1.80 6.75 9.35
C ASN A 24 -2.82 6.25 10.38
N GLN A 25 -4.06 5.98 9.96
CA GLN A 25 -5.07 5.39 10.85
C GLN A 25 -4.69 3.97 11.26
N LEU A 26 -4.21 3.16 10.32
CA LEU A 26 -3.77 1.80 10.60
C LEU A 26 -2.56 1.78 11.55
N ILE A 27 -1.50 2.54 11.26
CA ILE A 27 -0.32 2.63 12.14
C ILE A 27 -0.70 3.09 13.53
N LYS A 28 -1.52 4.14 13.66
CA LYS A 28 -1.97 4.62 14.96
C LYS A 28 -2.76 3.56 15.74
N PHE A 29 -3.55 2.73 15.04
CA PHE A 29 -4.25 1.62 15.67
C PHE A 29 -3.28 0.51 16.09
N LEU A 30 -2.28 0.17 15.26
CA LEU A 30 -1.22 -0.77 15.63
C LEU A 30 -0.45 -0.26 16.84
N ASP A 31 -0.03 1.01 16.88
CA ASP A 31 0.65 1.62 18.02
C ASP A 31 -0.19 1.52 19.30
N TYR A 32 -1.52 1.65 19.19
CA TYR A 32 -2.43 1.51 20.32
C TYR A 32 -2.50 0.07 20.85
N VAL A 33 -2.60 -0.92 19.96
CA VAL A 33 -2.79 -2.33 20.34
C VAL A 33 -1.47 -3.02 20.71
N GLU A 34 -0.37 -2.60 20.08
CA GLU A 34 0.98 -3.15 20.25
C GLU A 34 1.77 -2.51 21.39
N ASP A 35 1.23 -1.45 21.99
CA ASP A 35 1.80 -0.83 23.20
C ASP A 35 1.97 -1.88 24.33
N PRO A 36 3.18 -2.08 24.87
CA PRO A 36 3.44 -3.10 25.89
C PRO A 36 2.56 -2.96 27.14
N ASP A 37 2.25 -1.73 27.56
CA ASP A 37 1.45 -1.47 28.77
C ASP A 37 -0.04 -1.77 28.58
N ARG A 38 -0.52 -1.76 27.32
CA ARG A 38 -1.93 -2.00 26.95
C ARG A 38 -2.17 -3.37 26.37
N SER A 39 -1.21 -3.93 25.65
CA SER A 39 -1.32 -5.21 24.94
C SER A 39 -1.74 -6.35 25.87
N ILE A 40 -1.22 -6.41 27.09
CA ILE A 40 -1.62 -7.40 28.12
C ILE A 40 -3.10 -7.26 28.50
N LYS A 41 -3.62 -6.03 28.57
CA LYS A 41 -5.03 -5.77 28.87
C LYS A 41 -5.92 -6.19 27.70
N HIS A 42 -5.47 -5.98 26.47
CA HIS A 42 -6.17 -6.44 25.27
C HIS A 42 -6.18 -7.97 25.16
N TRP A 43 -5.07 -8.61 25.54
CA TRP A 43 -4.95 -10.08 25.55
C TRP A 43 -5.89 -10.73 26.56
N THR A 44 -6.03 -10.15 27.75
CA THR A 44 -6.89 -10.67 28.82
C THR A 44 -8.32 -10.16 28.77
N ALA A 45 -8.66 -9.33 27.77
CA ALA A 45 -10.01 -8.81 27.58
C ALA A 45 -11.01 -9.94 27.22
N ASN A 46 -12.30 -9.65 27.39
CA ASN A 46 -13.36 -10.55 26.98
C ASN A 46 -13.39 -10.74 25.45
N SER A 47 -14.14 -11.75 25.01
CA SER A 47 -14.29 -12.10 23.59
C SER A 47 -14.76 -10.92 22.74
N ASP A 48 -15.71 -10.12 23.24
CA ASP A 48 -16.31 -9.03 22.48
C ASP A 48 -15.28 -7.95 22.14
N HIS A 49 -14.43 -7.60 23.11
CA HIS A 49 -13.32 -6.67 22.87
C HIS A 49 -12.31 -7.23 21.88
N GLN A 50 -12.02 -8.54 21.94
CA GLN A 50 -11.11 -9.17 20.98
C GLN A 50 -11.68 -9.20 19.56
N PHE A 51 -12.98 -9.46 19.40
CA PHE A 51 -13.65 -9.39 18.10
C PHE A 51 -13.62 -7.97 17.55
N TYR A 52 -13.92 -6.96 18.39
CA TYR A 52 -13.82 -5.57 18.00
C TYR A 52 -12.42 -5.21 17.47
N LEU A 53 -11.35 -5.62 18.15
CA LEU A 53 -9.98 -5.35 17.70
C LEU A 53 -9.67 -6.03 16.36
N THR A 54 -10.12 -7.27 16.17
CA THR A 54 -9.93 -8.03 14.93
C THR A 54 -10.68 -7.39 13.76
N ASP A 55 -11.93 -6.98 13.99
CA ASP A 55 -12.76 -6.31 12.98
C ASP A 55 -12.16 -4.97 12.59
N GLU A 56 -11.71 -4.20 13.57
CA GLU A 56 -11.14 -2.87 13.35
C GLU A 56 -9.81 -2.92 12.60
N VAL A 57 -8.89 -3.83 12.98
CA VAL A 57 -7.64 -3.98 12.23
C VAL A 57 -7.90 -4.50 10.81
N THR A 58 -8.86 -5.41 10.63
CA THR A 58 -9.23 -5.93 9.31
C THR A 58 -9.81 -4.82 8.43
N ARG A 59 -10.69 -3.98 8.98
CA ARG A 59 -11.24 -2.80 8.28
C ARG A 59 -10.14 -1.82 7.87
N LEU A 60 -9.18 -1.56 8.74
CA LEU A 60 -8.07 -0.65 8.47
C LEU A 60 -7.10 -1.20 7.42
N ILE A 61 -6.78 -2.50 7.47
CA ILE A 61 -5.99 -3.20 6.43
C ILE A 61 -6.71 -3.11 5.09
N PHE A 62 -8.02 -3.40 5.06
CA PHE A 62 -8.83 -3.30 3.85
C PHE A 62 -8.77 -1.90 3.23
N ASN A 63 -9.03 -0.87 4.05
CA ASN A 63 -9.03 0.51 3.60
C ASN A 63 -7.66 0.91 3.03
N PHE A 64 -6.57 0.58 3.71
CA PHE A 64 -5.22 0.83 3.22
C PHE A 64 -4.97 0.10 1.89
N ALA A 65 -5.18 -1.21 1.84
CA ALA A 65 -4.93 -2.03 0.65
C ALA A 65 -5.74 -1.55 -0.57
N VAL A 66 -7.03 -1.24 -0.40
CA VAL A 66 -7.87 -0.69 -1.47
C VAL A 66 -7.29 0.62 -1.98
N SER A 67 -6.97 1.56 -1.10
CA SER A 67 -6.44 2.87 -1.50
C SER A 67 -5.07 2.78 -2.18
N ALA A 68 -4.17 1.94 -1.65
CA ALA A 68 -2.83 1.70 -2.18
C ALA A 68 -2.87 1.16 -3.61
N VAL A 69 -3.72 0.15 -3.87
CA VAL A 69 -3.83 -0.41 -5.22
C VAL A 69 -4.55 0.55 -6.16
N THR A 70 -5.59 1.24 -5.67
CA THR A 70 -6.30 2.27 -6.45
C THR A 70 -5.38 3.38 -6.89
N PHE A 71 -4.40 3.79 -6.08
CA PHE A 71 -3.39 4.78 -6.47
C PHE A 71 -2.62 4.34 -7.73
N VAL A 72 -2.16 3.08 -7.77
CA VAL A 72 -1.41 2.54 -8.93
C VAL A 72 -2.34 2.37 -10.14
N ASP A 73 -3.54 1.82 -9.94
CA ASP A 73 -4.53 1.56 -10.99
C ASP A 73 -5.02 2.86 -11.63
N LEU A 74 -5.36 3.87 -10.81
CA LEU A 74 -5.80 5.18 -11.28
C LEU A 74 -4.70 5.84 -12.11
N THR A 75 -3.45 5.82 -11.62
CA THR A 75 -2.31 6.41 -12.34
C THR A 75 -2.15 5.75 -13.72
N ASN A 76 -2.22 4.42 -13.78
CA ASN A 76 -2.14 3.68 -15.04
C ASN A 76 -3.27 4.06 -16.01
N ASN A 77 -4.50 4.18 -15.48
CA ASN A 77 -5.67 4.49 -16.28
C ASN A 77 -5.64 5.93 -16.80
N LEU A 78 -5.11 6.88 -16.01
CA LEU A 78 -4.90 8.26 -16.48
C LEU A 78 -4.00 8.30 -17.72
N PHE A 79 -2.89 7.55 -17.74
CA PHE A 79 -2.04 7.43 -18.94
C PHE A 79 -2.75 6.85 -20.17
N LYS A 80 -3.82 6.07 -19.99
CA LYS A 80 -4.60 5.51 -21.11
C LYS A 80 -5.57 6.52 -21.69
N VAL A 81 -6.20 7.34 -20.85
CA VAL A 81 -7.28 8.26 -21.27
C VAL A 81 -6.79 9.64 -21.69
N LEU A 82 -5.59 10.05 -21.26
CA LEU A 82 -5.03 11.34 -21.65
C LEU A 82 -4.60 11.37 -23.14
N PRO A 83 -4.70 12.54 -23.80
CA PRO A 83 -4.25 12.73 -25.18
C PRO A 83 -2.79 12.34 -25.37
N LYS A 84 -2.51 11.55 -26.42
CA LYS A 84 -1.16 11.07 -26.73
C LYS A 84 -0.31 12.21 -27.30
N THR A 85 0.49 12.82 -26.45
CA THR A 85 1.59 13.71 -26.86
C THR A 85 2.91 12.95 -26.76
N LYS A 86 3.93 13.37 -27.51
CA LYS A 86 5.26 12.74 -27.49
C LYS A 86 5.85 12.72 -26.07
N GLU A 87 5.64 13.78 -25.29
CA GLU A 87 6.14 13.86 -23.92
C GLU A 87 5.37 12.96 -22.96
N LEU A 88 4.05 12.83 -23.15
CA LEU A 88 3.25 11.91 -22.34
C LEU A 88 3.58 10.45 -22.66
N GLU A 89 3.88 10.14 -23.93
CA GLU A 89 4.35 8.83 -24.34
C GLU A 89 5.69 8.48 -23.70
N GLN A 90 6.64 9.42 -23.68
CA GLN A 90 7.90 9.23 -22.98
C GLN A 90 7.69 9.02 -21.47
N LEU A 91 6.87 9.86 -20.83
CA LEU A 91 6.54 9.70 -19.42
C LEU A 91 5.86 8.35 -19.13
N MET A 92 5.02 7.85 -20.05
CA MET A 92 4.37 6.55 -19.92
C MET A 92 5.39 5.40 -19.99
N VAL A 93 6.46 5.52 -20.79
CA VAL A 93 7.56 4.54 -20.81
C VAL A 93 8.27 4.52 -19.47
N ASP A 94 8.65 5.69 -18.95
CA ASP A 94 9.35 5.80 -17.66
C ASP A 94 8.45 5.31 -16.50
N TYR A 95 7.15 5.65 -16.54
CA TYR A 95 6.13 5.16 -15.63
C TYR A 95 6.08 3.63 -15.58
N ARG A 96 6.06 2.96 -16.75
CA ARG A 96 5.99 1.49 -16.79
C ARG A 96 7.22 0.85 -16.16
N LEU A 97 8.40 1.46 -16.30
CA LEU A 97 9.63 0.99 -15.69
C LEU A 97 9.58 1.15 -14.16
N GLU A 98 9.22 2.33 -13.67
CA GLU A 98 9.13 2.57 -12.22
C GLU A 98 8.00 1.78 -11.55
N LYS A 99 6.82 1.66 -12.20
CA LYS A 99 5.75 0.77 -11.74
C LYS A 99 6.23 -0.67 -11.63
N ARG A 100 6.94 -1.17 -12.65
CA ARG A 100 7.44 -2.54 -12.62
C ARG A 100 8.41 -2.77 -11.47
N LYS A 101 9.32 -1.82 -11.27
CA LYS A 101 10.35 -1.86 -10.23
C LYS A 101 9.75 -1.87 -8.82
N ARG A 102 8.81 -0.96 -8.55
CA ARG A 102 8.27 -0.75 -7.19
C ARG A 102 7.06 -1.60 -6.85
N PHE A 103 6.29 -2.03 -7.85
CA PHE A 103 5.01 -2.70 -7.61
C PHE A 103 4.96 -4.09 -8.26
N ASP A 104 5.14 -4.20 -9.58
CA ASP A 104 4.93 -5.49 -10.27
C ASP A 104 5.95 -6.56 -9.85
N SER A 105 7.16 -6.13 -9.45
CA SER A 105 8.23 -7.01 -8.99
C SER A 105 8.42 -7.01 -7.48
N ASN A 106 7.65 -6.19 -6.75
CA ASN A 106 7.72 -6.11 -5.29
C ASN A 106 6.71 -7.10 -4.68
N SER A 107 7.23 -8.12 -4.00
CA SER A 107 6.41 -9.13 -3.36
C SER A 107 5.39 -8.59 -2.36
N ASN A 108 5.76 -7.58 -1.59
CA ASN A 108 4.96 -7.07 -0.48
C ASN A 108 3.78 -6.25 -1.02
N TYR A 109 4.01 -5.47 -2.08
CA TYR A 109 2.93 -4.87 -2.84
C TYR A 109 1.99 -5.95 -3.44
N GLN A 110 2.53 -7.03 -3.99
CA GLN A 110 1.70 -8.11 -4.53
C GLN A 110 0.88 -8.82 -3.43
N VAL A 111 1.37 -8.88 -2.19
CA VAL A 111 0.60 -9.34 -1.03
C VAL A 111 -0.51 -8.34 -0.70
N ILE A 112 -0.24 -7.04 -0.68
CA ILE A 112 -1.26 -5.99 -0.47
C ILE A 112 -2.37 -6.04 -1.54
N ASP A 113 -2.02 -6.18 -2.82
CA ASP A 113 -3.01 -6.36 -3.90
C ASP A 113 -3.80 -7.66 -3.75
N GLY A 114 -3.13 -8.73 -3.34
CA GLY A 114 -3.79 -9.99 -3.00
C GLY A 114 -4.77 -9.84 -1.83
N LEU A 115 -4.40 -9.11 -0.77
CA LEU A 115 -5.24 -8.84 0.39
C LEU A 115 -6.50 -8.06 0.01
N ARG A 116 -6.36 -7.03 -0.84
CA ARG A 116 -7.51 -6.31 -1.41
C ARG A 116 -8.47 -7.31 -2.07
N HIS A 117 -7.98 -8.12 -3.01
CA HIS A 117 -8.83 -9.08 -3.72
C HIS A 117 -9.46 -10.12 -2.79
N TYR A 118 -8.68 -10.64 -1.85
CA TYR A 118 -9.12 -11.64 -0.89
C TYR A 118 -10.27 -11.13 -0.04
N LEU A 119 -10.11 -9.93 0.55
CA LEU A 119 -11.12 -9.30 1.41
C LEU A 119 -12.39 -8.90 0.66
N VAL A 120 -12.31 -8.58 -0.64
CA VAL A 120 -13.50 -8.29 -1.46
C VAL A 120 -14.26 -9.56 -1.85
N HIS A 121 -13.56 -10.67 -2.10
CA HIS A 121 -14.14 -11.82 -2.82
C HIS A 121 -14.14 -13.15 -2.09
N THR A 122 -13.47 -13.26 -0.96
CA THR A 122 -13.26 -14.55 -0.27
C THR A 122 -13.85 -14.51 1.13
N GLU A 123 -13.13 -13.94 2.11
CA GLU A 123 -13.51 -13.94 3.51
C GLU A 123 -12.69 -12.93 4.32
N MET A 124 -13.00 -12.80 5.61
CA MET A 124 -12.19 -12.03 6.53
C MET A 124 -10.84 -12.70 6.78
N ILE A 125 -9.81 -11.90 7.03
CA ILE A 125 -8.47 -12.42 7.36
C ILE A 125 -8.40 -12.85 8.83
N GLY A 126 -7.67 -13.93 9.09
CA GLY A 126 -7.30 -14.31 10.45
C GLY A 126 -6.22 -13.36 10.97
N ILE A 127 -6.39 -12.87 12.21
CA ILE A 127 -5.44 -12.01 12.88
C ILE A 127 -4.84 -12.76 14.06
N ALA A 128 -3.55 -13.05 13.97
CA ALA A 128 -2.75 -13.59 15.05
C ALA A 128 -2.20 -12.46 15.92
N ARG A 129 -2.12 -12.75 17.21
CA ARG A 129 -1.52 -11.88 18.23
C ARG A 129 -0.28 -12.60 18.72
N VAL A 130 0.89 -12.03 18.46
CA VAL A 130 2.16 -12.67 18.77
C VAL A 130 2.83 -11.89 19.90
N PHE A 131 3.10 -12.60 20.99
CA PHE A 131 3.84 -12.09 22.13
C PHE A 131 5.21 -12.75 22.16
N GLU A 132 6.25 -11.94 22.00
CA GLU A 132 7.65 -12.35 22.09
C GLU A 132 8.27 -11.67 23.31
N TYR A 133 8.99 -12.43 24.12
CA TYR A 133 9.72 -11.89 25.26
C TYR A 133 11.20 -12.07 25.03
N ASP A 134 11.92 -10.96 24.99
CA ASP A 134 13.37 -10.93 25.00
C ASP A 134 13.88 -10.30 26.30
N LYS A 135 14.99 -10.83 26.82
CA LYS A 135 15.56 -10.38 28.09
C LYS A 135 16.21 -8.99 28.00
N GLU A 136 16.68 -8.59 26.83
CA GLU A 136 17.38 -7.34 26.59
C GLU A 136 16.42 -6.24 26.09
N THR A 137 15.50 -6.59 25.20
CA THR A 137 14.56 -5.62 24.59
C THR A 137 13.18 -5.60 25.25
N GLY A 138 12.90 -6.53 26.17
CA GLY A 138 11.63 -6.65 26.85
C GLY A 138 10.56 -7.38 26.04
N SER A 139 9.30 -7.19 26.42
CA SER A 139 8.15 -7.81 25.75
C SER A 139 7.77 -7.04 24.49
N VAL A 140 7.65 -7.76 23.38
CA VAL A 140 7.15 -7.25 22.11
C VAL A 140 5.82 -7.91 21.80
N TYR A 141 4.81 -7.10 21.50
CA TYR A 141 3.51 -7.57 21.06
C TYR A 141 3.27 -7.10 19.64
N THR A 142 2.93 -8.02 18.73
CA THR A 142 2.65 -7.69 17.33
C THR A 142 1.35 -8.29 16.86
N LEU A 143 0.65 -7.58 15.97
CA LEU A 143 -0.43 -8.14 15.19
C LEU A 143 0.11 -8.68 13.86
N GLN A 144 -0.31 -9.89 13.53
CA GLN A 144 0.12 -10.58 12.32
C GLN A 144 -1.09 -11.16 11.57
N ILE A 145 -1.00 -11.27 10.25
CA ILE A 145 -2.02 -11.93 9.43
C ILE A 145 -1.71 -13.42 9.36
N GLU A 146 -2.69 -14.24 9.72
CA GLU A 146 -2.58 -15.69 9.62
C GLU A 146 -2.51 -16.14 8.16
N LYS A 147 -1.51 -16.96 7.85
CA LYS A 147 -1.25 -17.37 6.47
C LYS A 147 -2.19 -18.45 5.95
N ASN A 148 -2.68 -19.31 6.84
CA ASN A 148 -3.30 -20.59 6.46
C ASN A 148 -4.47 -20.41 5.48
N ASN A 149 -5.31 -19.40 5.71
CA ASN A 149 -6.47 -19.14 4.85
C ASN A 149 -6.08 -18.30 3.61
N LEU A 150 -5.02 -17.49 3.69
CA LEU A 150 -4.53 -16.69 2.56
C LEU A 150 -3.97 -17.55 1.42
N ILE A 151 -3.20 -18.60 1.73
CA ILE A 151 -2.63 -19.50 0.70
C ILE A 151 -3.75 -20.23 -0.05
N ALA A 152 -4.77 -20.71 0.66
CA ALA A 152 -5.90 -21.39 0.03
C ALA A 152 -6.83 -20.42 -0.74
N GLY A 153 -6.81 -19.15 -0.36
CA GLY A 153 -7.62 -18.07 -0.93
C GLY A 153 -7.38 -17.77 -2.40
N LYS A 154 -8.40 -17.19 -3.03
CA LYS A 154 -8.28 -16.52 -4.34
C LYS A 154 -7.75 -15.09 -4.14
N GLY A 155 -7.17 -14.50 -5.19
CA GLY A 155 -6.67 -13.12 -5.16
C GLY A 155 -5.14 -12.99 -5.13
N PHE A 156 -4.43 -13.98 -4.59
CA PHE A 156 -2.97 -13.98 -4.58
C PHE A 156 -2.40 -14.56 -5.88
N ASN A 157 -1.58 -13.77 -6.59
CA ASN A 157 -0.85 -14.24 -7.75
C ASN A 157 0.37 -15.08 -7.36
N LYS A 158 1.08 -15.62 -8.37
CA LYS A 158 2.23 -16.52 -8.15
C LYS A 158 3.35 -15.88 -7.31
N MET A 159 3.57 -14.56 -7.44
CA MET A 159 4.62 -13.87 -6.68
C MET A 159 4.19 -13.70 -5.22
N ALA A 160 2.97 -13.19 -4.99
CA ALA A 160 2.43 -13.06 -3.65
C ALA A 160 2.41 -14.42 -2.92
N ARG A 161 1.97 -15.49 -3.58
CA ARG A 161 1.98 -16.86 -3.02
C ARG A 161 3.37 -17.31 -2.60
N LYS A 162 4.38 -17.13 -3.45
CA LYS A 162 5.76 -17.46 -3.11
C LYS A 162 6.27 -16.70 -1.89
N THR A 163 5.83 -15.46 -1.71
CA THR A 163 6.19 -14.67 -0.54
C THR A 163 5.48 -15.17 0.70
N LEU A 164 4.17 -15.43 0.62
CA LEU A 164 3.41 -16.06 1.71
C LEU A 164 4.08 -17.39 2.12
N GLU A 165 4.42 -18.25 1.16
CA GLU A 165 5.04 -19.55 1.43
C GLU A 165 6.38 -19.48 2.16
N LYS A 166 7.17 -18.40 1.98
CA LYS A 166 8.46 -18.19 2.64
C LYS A 166 8.34 -17.79 4.11
N GLU A 167 7.30 -17.04 4.46
CA GLU A 167 7.06 -16.62 5.85
C GLU A 167 6.60 -17.84 6.68
N PRO A 168 7.21 -18.12 7.84
CA PRO A 168 7.01 -19.39 8.53
C PRO A 168 5.55 -19.65 8.95
N THR A 169 4.85 -18.65 9.48
CA THR A 169 3.49 -18.85 10.03
C THR A 169 2.53 -17.68 9.78
N ALA A 170 3.00 -16.45 9.89
CA ALA A 170 2.16 -15.26 9.77
C ALA A 170 2.96 -14.06 9.23
N ILE A 171 2.23 -13.03 8.78
CA ILE A 171 2.81 -11.82 8.17
C ILE A 171 2.70 -10.68 9.16
N ASN A 172 3.81 -10.05 9.51
CA ASN A 172 3.79 -8.84 10.34
C ASN A 172 3.06 -7.70 9.59
N ILE A 173 1.93 -7.23 10.14
CA ILE A 173 1.09 -6.22 9.49
C ILE A 173 1.84 -4.90 9.35
N ARG A 174 2.53 -4.46 10.41
CA ARG A 174 3.27 -3.20 10.43
C ARG A 174 4.32 -3.16 9.33
N VAL A 175 5.18 -4.17 9.27
CA VAL A 175 6.26 -4.26 8.27
C VAL A 175 5.67 -4.21 6.86
N LEU A 176 4.63 -5.02 6.59
CA LEU A 176 3.99 -5.09 5.28
C LEU A 176 3.45 -3.72 4.81
N VAL A 177 2.77 -2.99 5.69
CA VAL A 177 2.14 -1.71 5.33
C VAL A 177 3.12 -0.55 5.27
N GLU A 178 4.13 -0.53 6.13
CA GLU A 178 5.21 0.47 6.11
C GLU A 178 6.03 0.36 4.82
N GLU A 179 6.45 -0.84 4.43
CA GLU A 179 7.19 -1.05 3.20
C GLU A 179 6.36 -0.66 1.97
N CYS A 180 5.08 -1.05 1.92
CA CYS A 180 4.19 -0.64 0.83
C CYS A 180 4.01 0.88 0.80
N MET A 181 3.85 1.54 1.95
CA MET A 181 3.70 2.99 2.01
C MET A 181 4.96 3.72 1.56
N ASN A 182 6.15 3.23 1.93
CA ASN A 182 7.43 3.77 1.47
C ASN A 182 7.55 3.74 -0.06
N ASP A 183 7.12 2.65 -0.69
CA ASP A 183 7.10 2.56 -2.16
C ASP A 183 6.10 3.51 -2.80
N LEU A 184 4.90 3.65 -2.21
CA LEU A 184 3.90 4.61 -2.68
C LEU A 184 4.42 6.05 -2.58
N GLN A 185 5.05 6.41 -1.46
CA GLN A 185 5.66 7.73 -1.25
C GLN A 185 6.75 8.01 -2.28
N GLY A 186 7.70 7.07 -2.42
CA GLY A 186 8.80 7.21 -3.37
C GLY A 186 8.31 7.27 -4.82
N PHE A 187 7.27 6.52 -5.17
CA PHE A 187 6.66 6.58 -6.49
C PHE A 187 5.91 7.89 -6.74
N HIS A 188 5.13 8.37 -5.76
CA HIS A 188 4.41 9.64 -5.86
C HIS A 188 5.38 10.82 -6.05
N GLN A 189 6.44 10.86 -5.24
CA GLN A 189 7.49 11.87 -5.35
C GLN A 189 8.16 11.83 -6.73
N TRP A 190 8.59 10.64 -7.17
CA TRP A 190 9.19 10.46 -8.49
C TRP A 190 8.27 10.95 -9.62
N LEU A 191 6.99 10.61 -9.57
CA LEU A 191 6.03 11.01 -10.59
C LEU A 191 5.86 12.54 -10.63
N TRP A 192 5.76 13.17 -9.46
CA TRP A 192 5.67 14.61 -9.33
C TRP A 192 6.89 15.32 -9.95
N GLU A 193 8.09 14.87 -9.61
CA GLU A 193 9.35 15.40 -10.14
C GLU A 193 9.43 15.24 -11.66
N LYS A 194 9.11 14.05 -12.19
CA LYS A 194 9.16 13.79 -13.63
C LYS A 194 8.16 14.61 -14.43
N GLN A 195 6.96 14.84 -13.89
CA GLN A 195 6.01 15.75 -14.52
C GLN A 195 6.51 17.19 -14.51
N GLY A 196 7.13 17.63 -13.41
CA GLY A 196 7.74 18.96 -13.30
C GLY A 196 8.84 19.19 -14.34
N GLU A 197 9.73 18.21 -14.54
CA GLU A 197 10.77 18.27 -15.58
C GLU A 197 10.17 18.50 -16.98
N ILE A 198 9.12 17.77 -17.34
CA ILE A 198 8.48 17.87 -18.66
C ILE A 198 7.79 19.22 -18.83
N LEU A 199 7.09 19.71 -17.79
CA LEU A 199 6.38 20.99 -17.84
C LEU A 199 7.35 22.18 -17.88
N ASN A 200 8.45 22.13 -17.13
CA ASN A 200 9.47 23.18 -17.11
C ASN A 200 10.28 23.24 -18.41
N ASN A 201 10.61 22.09 -19.00
CA ASN A 201 11.32 22.03 -20.28
C ASN A 201 10.52 22.66 -21.43
N ARG A 202 9.18 22.69 -21.36
CA ARG A 202 8.35 23.39 -22.35
C ARG A 202 8.46 24.92 -22.27
N ASN A 203 8.66 25.50 -21.09
CA ASN A 203 8.78 26.96 -20.94
C ASN A 203 10.06 27.52 -21.58
N PHE A 204 11.09 26.70 -21.78
CA PHE A 204 12.30 27.10 -22.49
C PHE A 204 12.15 27.17 -24.01
N TYR A 205 11.17 26.47 -24.60
CA TYR A 205 10.96 26.45 -26.06
C TYR A 205 9.97 27.51 -26.58
N ILE A 206 9.39 28.33 -25.70
CA ILE A 206 8.42 29.39 -26.08
C ILE A 206 9.08 30.79 -26.03
N GLY A 207 10.39 30.86 -25.70
CA GLY A 207 11.13 32.11 -25.50
C GLY A 207 12.15 32.47 -26.60
N SER A 208 12.01 31.92 -27.81
CA SER A 208 12.94 32.18 -28.91
C SER A 208 12.22 32.34 -30.26
N GLU A 209 11.36 33.34 -30.36
CA GLU A 209 10.98 33.98 -31.64
C GLU A 209 10.84 35.49 -31.44
#